data_AF-A0A8C8ZZP2-F1
#
_entry.id   AF-A0A8C8ZZP2-F1
#
_cell.length_a   1.000
_cell.length_b   1.000
_cell.length_c   1.000
_cell.angle_alpha   90.00
_cell.angle_beta   90.00
_cell.angle_gamma   90.00
#
_symmetry.space_group_name_H-M   'P 1'
#
loop_
_entity.id
_entity.type
_entity.pdbx_description
1 polymer ?
#
loop_
_entity_poly.entity_id
_entity_poly.type
_entity_poly.pdbx_seq_one_letter_code
_entity_poly.pdbx_strand_id
1 'polypeptide(L)'
;MSQGTMPQPGAWPGAGGAETPAREAGAAAREGRKAAAGGLPRPGTQCPAEHEEDMYRAADEIEKEKELLIQERGASEPRLSVAPEMDIMDYCKKEWRGNTQKATCMKKGYEEVSQRFTSIRRVRGDNYCALRATLFQAMSQATELPHWLQDPELTLLPEKLISKYSWIKQWKLGLKFVGNSEDLVDIITKSLTLLRKKWAGLAEMRTAEARQIACDELFTNEEEEYSLYEAVKFLMLNRAIELYDDKEKGKEVPFFSVLLFARDTSNDPGQLLRNHLNQVGHTGGLEQVEMFLLAYAVRHTIQVYRLSKYNTEEFITIYPTDPPRDWPVVTLIAEDDRHYNIPVRVCEETSL
;
A
#
# COMPACT_ATOMS: atom_id res chain seq x y z
N MET A 1 33.11 -15.31 -39.75
CA MET A 1 32.95 -16.75 -39.47
C MET A 1 33.26 -16.90 -37.99
N SER A 2 32.35 -17.19 -37.05
CA SER A 2 31.11 -17.95 -37.11
C SER A 2 30.05 -17.34 -36.19
N GLN A 3 28.78 -17.37 -36.64
CA GLN A 3 27.60 -17.04 -35.84
C GLN A 3 27.24 -18.24 -34.96
N GLY A 4 26.96 -18.00 -33.68
CA GLY A 4 26.42 -18.98 -32.74
C GLY A 4 24.96 -18.65 -32.42
N THR A 5 24.06 -19.50 -32.87
CA THR A 5 22.59 -19.38 -32.78
C THR A 5 22.09 -19.71 -31.36
N MET A 6 21.20 -18.88 -30.80
CA MET A 6 20.46 -19.18 -29.56
C MET A 6 19.28 -20.15 -29.81
N PRO A 7 18.93 -21.01 -28.84
CA PRO A 7 17.76 -21.90 -28.94
C PRO A 7 16.44 -21.19 -28.59
N GLN A 8 15.38 -21.53 -29.33
CA GLN A 8 13.99 -21.05 -29.15
C GLN A 8 13.21 -21.87 -28.10
N PRO A 9 12.26 -21.28 -27.33
CA PRO A 9 11.38 -22.02 -26.43
C PRO A 9 10.24 -22.74 -27.16
N GLY A 10 9.93 -23.96 -26.74
CA GLY A 10 8.86 -24.80 -27.29
C GLY A 10 7.45 -24.30 -26.97
N ALA A 11 6.58 -24.40 -27.96
CA ALA A 11 5.15 -24.06 -27.89
C ALA A 11 4.36 -25.10 -27.08
N TRP A 12 3.45 -24.61 -26.22
CA TRP A 12 2.40 -25.42 -25.59
C TRP A 12 1.12 -25.37 -26.45
N PRO A 13 0.45 -26.50 -26.73
CA PRO A 13 -0.78 -26.55 -27.51
C PRO A 13 -2.02 -26.43 -26.61
N GLY A 14 -2.95 -25.55 -26.97
CA GLY A 14 -4.20 -25.40 -26.21
C GLY A 14 -5.11 -24.28 -26.71
N ALA A 15 -5.35 -24.21 -28.02
CA ALA A 15 -6.41 -23.37 -28.58
C ALA A 15 -7.22 -24.20 -29.57
N GLY A 16 -8.53 -24.32 -29.33
CA GLY A 16 -9.47 -24.89 -30.29
C GLY A 16 -10.76 -25.34 -29.62
N GLY A 17 -11.84 -24.57 -29.82
CA GLY A 17 -13.18 -24.98 -29.41
C GLY A 17 -14.21 -23.86 -29.53
N ALA A 18 -14.53 -23.50 -30.77
CA ALA A 18 -15.61 -22.58 -31.11
C ALA A 18 -17.00 -23.19 -30.87
N GLU A 19 -17.97 -22.29 -30.75
CA GLU A 19 -19.39 -22.44 -30.41
C GLU A 19 -20.22 -23.31 -31.38
N THR A 20 -21.32 -23.89 -30.88
CA THR A 20 -22.64 -23.79 -31.55
C THR A 20 -23.80 -24.12 -30.58
N PRO A 21 -24.96 -23.44 -30.67
CA PRO A 21 -26.06 -23.55 -29.71
C PRO A 21 -27.21 -24.44 -30.23
N ALA A 22 -28.00 -25.03 -29.30
CA ALA A 22 -29.21 -25.78 -29.64
C ALA A 22 -30.43 -25.28 -28.85
N ARG A 23 -31.18 -24.42 -29.53
CA ARG A 23 -32.65 -24.38 -29.73
C ARG A 23 -33.63 -24.60 -28.56
N GLU A 24 -34.49 -23.59 -28.45
CA GLU A 24 -35.81 -23.54 -27.80
C GLU A 24 -36.79 -24.64 -28.23
N ALA A 25 -37.65 -25.05 -27.29
CA ALA A 25 -39.05 -25.40 -27.54
C ALA A 25 -39.86 -25.15 -26.28
N GLY A 26 -40.78 -24.18 -26.34
CA GLY A 26 -41.75 -23.90 -25.27
C GLY A 26 -42.97 -24.82 -25.31
N ALA A 27 -43.76 -24.80 -24.24
CA ALA A 27 -45.18 -24.41 -24.26
C ALA A 27 -45.93 -24.86 -22.99
N ALA A 28 -46.57 -23.85 -22.37
CA ALA A 28 -47.95 -23.82 -21.87
C ALA A 28 -48.42 -24.75 -20.73
N ALA A 29 -49.05 -24.06 -19.76
CA ALA A 29 -49.80 -24.53 -18.62
C ALA A 29 -51.17 -25.14 -18.96
N ARG A 30 -51.71 -25.99 -18.06
CA ARG A 30 -53.09 -25.88 -17.53
C ARG A 30 -53.39 -26.86 -16.38
N GLU A 31 -54.23 -26.36 -15.47
CA GLU A 31 -54.77 -26.94 -14.24
C GLU A 31 -55.70 -28.18 -14.44
N GLY A 32 -55.93 -28.95 -13.36
CA GLY A 32 -57.27 -29.52 -13.11
C GLY A 32 -57.43 -30.91 -12.47
N ARG A 33 -57.37 -30.96 -11.12
CA ARG A 33 -58.20 -31.74 -10.15
C ARG A 33 -58.40 -33.29 -10.21
N LYS A 34 -58.00 -33.89 -9.06
CA LYS A 34 -58.70 -34.81 -8.09
C LYS A 34 -59.03 -36.28 -8.42
N ALA A 35 -58.47 -37.20 -7.61
CA ALA A 35 -59.11 -38.00 -6.51
C ALA A 35 -58.38 -39.36 -6.35
N ALA A 36 -57.64 -39.63 -5.26
CA ALA A 36 -58.06 -40.21 -3.96
C ALA A 36 -57.77 -41.73 -3.85
N ALA A 37 -56.88 -42.13 -2.93
CA ALA A 37 -57.11 -43.14 -1.87
C ALA A 37 -55.81 -43.63 -1.21
N GLY A 38 -55.78 -43.63 0.13
CA GLY A 38 -55.26 -44.74 0.93
C GLY A 38 -53.93 -44.55 1.69
N GLY A 39 -54.02 -44.38 3.02
CA GLY A 39 -53.01 -44.88 3.97
C GLY A 39 -52.44 -43.86 4.97
N LEU A 40 -52.91 -43.89 6.22
CA LEU A 40 -52.23 -43.30 7.39
C LEU A 40 -51.05 -44.19 7.84
N PRO A 41 -50.03 -43.60 8.51
CA PRO A 41 -49.86 -43.92 9.93
C PRO A 41 -49.61 -42.70 10.85
N ARG A 42 -49.70 -43.01 12.15
CA ARG A 42 -49.83 -42.18 13.37
C ARG A 42 -48.66 -41.24 13.72
N PRO A 43 -48.85 -40.30 14.69
CA PRO A 43 -48.02 -39.12 14.89
C PRO A 43 -46.88 -39.35 15.90
N GLY A 44 -45.74 -38.70 15.68
CA GLY A 44 -44.63 -38.66 16.62
C GLY A 44 -43.64 -37.56 16.29
N THR A 45 -43.63 -36.53 17.15
CA THR A 45 -42.52 -35.60 17.41
C THR A 45 -42.21 -34.55 16.33
N GLN A 46 -42.88 -33.40 16.43
CA GLN A 46 -42.38 -32.14 15.86
C GLN A 46 -41.12 -31.71 16.64
N CYS A 47 -39.98 -31.70 15.97
CA CYS A 47 -38.83 -30.92 16.42
C CYS A 47 -39.21 -29.42 16.27
N PRO A 48 -38.93 -28.57 17.28
CA PRO A 48 -39.10 -27.13 17.09
C PRO A 48 -38.13 -26.70 15.99
N ALA A 49 -38.60 -25.87 15.06
CA ALA A 49 -37.72 -25.17 14.14
C ALA A 49 -36.77 -24.33 15.00
N GLU A 50 -35.52 -24.77 15.10
CA GLU A 50 -34.45 -23.95 15.65
C GLU A 50 -34.33 -22.74 14.73
N HIS A 51 -34.74 -21.59 15.26
CA HIS A 51 -34.51 -20.29 14.67
C HIS A 51 -32.98 -20.15 14.61
N GLU A 52 -32.39 -20.31 13.43
CA GLU A 52 -31.01 -19.88 13.19
C GLU A 52 -30.98 -18.37 13.41
N GLU A 53 -30.53 -17.95 14.59
CA GLU A 53 -30.20 -16.56 14.85
C GLU A 53 -29.05 -16.18 13.91
N ASP A 54 -29.30 -15.17 13.08
CA ASP A 54 -28.32 -14.61 12.15
C ASP A 54 -27.11 -14.10 12.94
N MET A 55 -26.05 -14.92 12.95
CA MET A 55 -24.78 -14.65 13.63
C MET A 55 -23.94 -13.57 12.91
N TYR A 56 -24.44 -12.98 11.83
CA TYR A 56 -23.80 -11.88 11.12
C TYR A 56 -24.47 -10.55 11.47
N ARG A 57 -23.73 -9.69 12.18
CA ARG A 57 -24.08 -8.26 12.31
C ARG A 57 -24.27 -7.66 10.92
N ALA A 58 -25.40 -6.99 10.70
CA ALA A 58 -25.70 -6.33 9.43
C ALA A 58 -24.67 -5.22 9.14
N ALA A 59 -24.35 -5.02 7.86
CA ALA A 59 -23.41 -3.98 7.42
C ALA A 59 -23.79 -2.59 7.95
N ASP A 60 -25.08 -2.31 8.02
CA ASP A 60 -25.66 -1.05 8.52
C ASP A 60 -25.43 -0.84 10.02
N GLU A 61 -25.35 -1.92 10.81
CA GLU A 61 -25.04 -1.86 12.25
C GLU A 61 -23.57 -1.54 12.48
N ILE A 62 -22.69 -2.10 11.64
CA ILE A 62 -21.24 -1.82 11.66
C ILE A 62 -20.98 -0.37 11.24
N GLU A 63 -21.74 0.14 10.27
CA GLU A 63 -21.63 1.51 9.79
C GLU A 63 -22.15 2.52 10.83
N LYS A 64 -23.28 2.24 11.49
CA LYS A 64 -23.77 3.03 12.62
C LYS A 64 -22.83 3.04 13.82
N GLU A 65 -22.20 1.91 14.16
CA GLU A 65 -21.23 1.85 15.26
C GLU A 65 -19.95 2.62 14.92
N LYS A 66 -19.52 2.63 13.65
CA LYS A 66 -18.45 3.51 13.17
C LYS A 66 -18.82 4.99 13.28
N GLU A 67 -20.03 5.37 12.92
CA GLU A 67 -20.51 6.75 13.05
C GLU A 67 -20.60 7.18 14.53
N LEU A 68 -21.06 6.30 15.42
CA LEU A 68 -21.12 6.55 16.86
C LEU A 68 -19.71 6.68 17.48
N LEU A 69 -18.75 5.86 17.06
CA LEU A 69 -17.34 5.97 17.49
C LEU A 69 -16.68 7.27 16.99
N ILE A 70 -17.11 7.79 15.83
CA ILE A 70 -16.66 9.09 15.31
C ILE A 70 -17.28 10.24 16.11
N GLN A 71 -18.52 10.08 16.60
CA GLN A 71 -19.27 11.10 17.32
C GLN A 71 -18.92 11.18 18.81
N GLU A 72 -18.56 10.05 19.46
CA GLU A 72 -18.05 10.04 20.84
C GLU A 72 -16.64 10.65 20.97
N ARG A 73 -15.88 10.72 19.87
CA ARG A 73 -14.57 11.38 19.81
C ARG A 73 -14.72 12.89 19.58
N GLY A 74 -15.39 13.55 20.54
CA GLY A 74 -15.39 15.01 20.67
C GLY A 74 -13.96 15.56 20.80
N ALA A 75 -13.75 16.75 20.24
CA ALA A 75 -12.46 17.40 20.00
C ALA A 75 -11.51 17.48 21.22
N SER A 76 -10.24 17.07 21.03
CA SER A 76 -9.01 17.66 21.65
C SER A 76 -7.72 16.82 21.51
N GLU A 77 -7.72 15.66 20.82
CA GLU A 77 -6.48 14.95 20.48
C GLU A 77 -6.13 15.12 18.99
N PRO A 78 -4.85 15.38 18.63
CA PRO A 78 -4.39 15.29 17.25
C PRO A 78 -4.77 13.92 16.68
N ARG A 79 -5.41 13.89 15.50
CA ARG A 79 -5.76 12.64 14.83
C ARG A 79 -4.50 12.05 14.19
N LEU A 80 -3.64 11.46 15.02
CA LEU A 80 -2.43 10.76 14.58
C LEU A 80 -2.77 9.84 13.40
N SER A 81 -2.09 10.05 12.28
CA SER A 81 -2.24 9.22 11.09
C SER A 81 -1.44 7.91 11.19
N VAL A 82 -0.53 7.84 12.17
CA VAL A 82 0.14 6.63 12.64
C VAL A 82 -0.15 6.46 14.13
N ALA A 83 -0.99 5.47 14.46
CA ALA A 83 -1.47 5.25 15.82
C ALA A 83 -0.32 4.94 16.80
N PRO A 84 -0.49 5.19 18.11
CA PRO A 84 0.47 4.79 19.13
C PRO A 84 0.82 3.30 19.07
N GLU A 85 2.00 2.94 19.58
CA GLU A 85 2.45 1.54 19.61
C GLU A 85 1.56 0.66 20.51
N MET A 86 1.37 -0.58 20.08
CA MET A 86 0.73 -1.64 20.88
C MET A 86 1.45 -2.96 20.64
N ASP A 87 1.29 -3.90 21.58
CA ASP A 87 1.85 -5.25 21.42
C ASP A 87 1.32 -5.92 20.13
N ILE A 88 2.23 -6.53 19.38
CA ILE A 88 1.91 -7.08 18.06
C ILE A 88 0.97 -8.28 18.13
N MET A 89 1.08 -9.08 19.19
CA MET A 89 0.24 -10.27 19.39
C MET A 89 -1.14 -9.88 19.94
N ASP A 90 -1.23 -8.84 20.76
CA ASP A 90 -2.50 -8.26 21.17
C ASP A 90 -3.26 -7.65 19.99
N TYR A 91 -2.55 -6.93 19.11
CA TYR A 91 -3.11 -6.44 17.85
C TYR A 91 -3.65 -7.60 17.00
N CYS A 92 -2.82 -8.63 16.77
CA CYS A 92 -3.19 -9.81 16.01
C CYS A 92 -4.45 -10.50 16.57
N LYS A 93 -4.50 -10.73 17.89
CA LYS A 93 -5.63 -11.34 18.58
C LYS A 93 -6.91 -10.51 18.45
N LYS A 94 -6.78 -9.18 18.43
CA LYS A 94 -7.92 -8.27 18.31
C LYS A 94 -8.50 -8.26 16.90
N GLU A 95 -7.67 -8.11 15.87
CA GLU A 95 -8.10 -7.96 14.47
C GLU A 95 -8.41 -9.32 13.82
N TRP A 96 -7.57 -10.33 14.02
CA TRP A 96 -7.67 -11.62 13.33
C TRP A 96 -8.33 -12.67 14.21
N ARG A 97 -9.66 -12.60 14.34
CA ARG A 97 -10.47 -13.54 15.12
C ARG A 97 -10.93 -14.75 14.32
N GLY A 98 -11.34 -15.80 15.03
CA GLY A 98 -11.88 -17.03 14.43
C GLY A 98 -10.82 -17.92 13.79
N ASN A 99 -11.27 -18.94 13.06
CA ASN A 99 -10.45 -20.04 12.53
C ASN A 99 -10.51 -20.15 11.00
N THR A 100 -10.83 -19.06 10.30
CA THR A 100 -10.77 -19.06 8.83
C THR A 100 -9.34 -19.27 8.36
N GLN A 101 -9.17 -19.77 7.13
CA GLN A 101 -7.83 -19.94 6.56
C GLN A 101 -7.06 -18.62 6.47
N LYS A 102 -7.75 -17.52 6.12
CA LYS A 102 -7.18 -16.17 6.11
C LYS A 102 -6.73 -15.73 7.51
N ALA A 103 -7.58 -15.88 8.53
CA ALA A 103 -7.21 -15.52 9.90
C ALA A 103 -6.05 -16.38 10.42
N THR A 104 -6.02 -17.66 10.10
CA THR A 104 -4.92 -18.57 10.46
C THR A 104 -3.61 -18.15 9.78
N CYS A 105 -3.66 -17.79 8.49
CA CYS A 105 -2.52 -17.28 7.74
C CYS A 105 -1.95 -15.99 8.35
N MET A 106 -2.83 -15.03 8.68
CA MET A 106 -2.43 -13.76 9.30
C MET A 106 -1.83 -13.95 10.69
N LYS A 107 -2.43 -14.79 11.53
CA LYS A 107 -1.89 -15.12 12.86
C LYS A 107 -0.48 -15.65 12.77
N LYS A 108 -0.23 -16.64 11.90
CA LYS A 108 1.11 -17.18 11.67
C LYS A 108 2.08 -16.14 11.13
N GLY A 109 1.63 -15.29 10.22
CA GLY A 109 2.44 -14.17 9.74
C GLY A 109 2.86 -13.22 10.87
N TYR A 110 1.94 -12.85 11.75
CA TYR A 110 2.25 -12.02 12.93
C TYR A 110 3.13 -12.73 13.96
N GLU A 111 2.96 -14.05 14.14
CA GLU A 111 3.85 -14.88 14.96
C GLU A 111 5.30 -14.85 14.45
N GLU A 112 5.53 -14.87 13.12
CA GLU A 112 6.88 -14.71 12.58
C GLU A 112 7.43 -13.30 12.78
N VAL A 113 6.60 -12.27 12.59
CA VAL A 113 7.02 -10.87 12.82
C VAL A 113 7.38 -10.66 14.29
N SER A 114 6.64 -11.27 15.21
CA SER A 114 6.84 -11.12 16.65
C SER A 114 8.14 -11.71 17.17
N GLN A 115 8.77 -12.61 16.41
CA GLN A 115 10.13 -13.09 16.71
C GLN A 115 11.17 -11.97 16.64
N ARG A 116 10.91 -10.92 15.82
CA ARG A 116 11.84 -9.80 15.63
C ARG A 116 11.35 -8.48 16.21
N PHE A 117 10.04 -8.28 16.34
CA PHE A 117 9.46 -7.01 16.79
C PHE A 117 8.37 -7.24 17.82
N THR A 118 8.44 -6.59 18.98
CA THR A 118 7.43 -6.79 20.04
C THR A 118 6.15 -6.00 19.77
N SER A 119 6.24 -4.92 19.00
CA SER A 119 5.18 -3.92 18.92
C SER A 119 4.85 -3.53 17.48
N ILE A 120 3.68 -2.95 17.29
CA ILE A 120 3.18 -2.49 15.99
C ILE A 120 2.52 -1.11 16.14
N ARG A 121 2.71 -0.26 15.12
CA ARG A 121 1.94 0.98 14.92
C ARG A 121 1.04 0.81 13.71
N ARG A 122 -0.26 1.04 13.92
CA ARG A 122 -1.25 0.99 12.83
C ARG A 122 -1.17 2.26 12.01
N VAL A 123 -1.00 2.12 10.70
CA VAL A 123 -0.99 3.27 9.78
C VAL A 123 -2.38 3.48 9.24
N ARG A 124 -2.80 4.72 9.08
CA ARG A 124 -4.06 5.06 8.43
C ARG A 124 -4.12 4.44 7.04
N GLY A 125 -5.13 3.59 6.84
CA GLY A 125 -5.42 2.88 5.57
C GLY A 125 -6.12 3.75 4.53
N ASP A 126 -5.60 4.95 4.26
CA ASP A 126 -6.03 5.76 3.11
C ASP A 126 -5.10 5.53 1.91
N ASN A 127 -5.35 6.29 0.84
CA ASN A 127 -4.60 6.20 -0.42
C ASN A 127 -3.15 6.70 -0.33
N TYR A 128 -2.67 7.13 0.85
CA TYR A 128 -1.27 7.42 1.14
C TYR A 128 -0.61 6.37 2.05
N CYS A 129 -1.29 5.26 2.40
CA CYS A 129 -0.82 4.29 3.41
C CYS A 129 0.64 3.84 3.22
N ALA A 130 1.03 3.43 2.01
CA ALA A 130 2.40 3.01 1.71
C ALA A 130 3.45 4.14 1.87
N LEU A 131 3.12 5.34 1.39
CA LEU A 131 3.97 6.53 1.52
C LEU A 131 4.12 6.92 2.99
N ARG A 132 3.01 6.93 3.74
CA ARG A 132 2.98 7.24 5.17
C ARG A 132 3.81 6.25 5.97
N ALA A 133 3.60 4.95 5.75
CA ALA A 133 4.30 3.91 6.49
C ALA A 133 5.82 3.98 6.26
N THR A 134 6.23 4.12 5.00
CA THR A 134 7.64 4.22 4.59
C THR A 134 8.29 5.48 5.16
N LEU A 135 7.65 6.64 4.96
CA LEU A 135 8.21 7.92 5.35
C LEU A 135 8.28 8.07 6.87
N PHE A 136 7.25 7.61 7.59
CA PHE A 136 7.26 7.62 9.05
C PHE A 136 8.44 6.81 9.61
N GLN A 137 8.66 5.58 9.13
CA GLN A 137 9.81 4.77 9.55
C GLN A 137 11.14 5.42 9.18
N ALA A 138 11.28 5.90 7.94
CA ALA A 138 12.53 6.50 7.48
C ALA A 138 12.89 7.75 8.30
N MET A 139 11.90 8.59 8.60
CA MET A 139 12.10 9.83 9.35
C MET A 139 12.30 9.58 10.85
N SER A 140 11.58 8.63 11.47
CA SER A 140 11.75 8.32 12.90
C SER A 140 13.12 7.68 13.21
N GLN A 141 13.69 7.00 12.23
CA GLN A 141 15.02 6.37 12.29
C GLN A 141 16.15 7.30 11.81
N ALA A 142 15.84 8.52 11.35
CA ALA A 142 16.83 9.43 10.79
C ALA A 142 17.89 9.83 11.82
N THR A 143 19.13 9.38 11.62
CA THR A 143 20.30 9.78 12.43
C THR A 143 21.17 10.81 11.71
N GLU A 144 20.97 10.97 10.41
CA GLU A 144 21.63 11.93 9.54
C GLU A 144 20.66 12.39 8.45
N LEU A 145 20.97 13.54 7.84
CA LEU A 145 20.27 13.99 6.64
C LEU A 145 20.85 13.24 5.43
N PRO A 146 20.07 12.46 4.66
CA PRO A 146 20.59 11.76 3.50
C PRO A 146 21.24 12.70 2.48
N HIS A 147 22.33 12.27 1.83
CA HIS A 147 23.07 13.10 0.85
C HIS A 147 22.18 13.67 -0.26
N TRP A 148 21.16 12.92 -0.71
CA TRP A 148 20.24 13.37 -1.74
C TRP A 148 19.30 14.50 -1.26
N LEU A 149 19.03 14.60 0.05
CA LEU A 149 18.31 15.73 0.66
C LEU A 149 19.23 16.90 0.97
N GLN A 150 20.54 16.68 1.12
CA GLN A 150 21.53 17.76 1.28
C GLN A 150 21.76 18.53 -0.02
N ASP A 151 21.52 17.91 -1.17
CA ASP A 151 21.79 18.48 -2.49
C ASP A 151 21.01 19.80 -2.70
N PRO A 152 21.68 20.95 -2.87
CA PRO A 152 21.02 22.22 -3.16
C PRO A 152 20.19 22.19 -4.46
N GLU A 153 20.56 21.33 -5.41
CA GLU A 153 19.85 21.17 -6.68
C GLU A 153 18.45 20.61 -6.51
N LEU A 154 18.16 19.97 -5.37
CA LEU A 154 16.83 19.43 -5.07
C LEU A 154 15.76 20.51 -5.11
N THR A 155 16.04 21.71 -4.60
CA THR A 155 15.07 22.82 -4.61
C THR A 155 14.92 23.48 -5.98
N LEU A 156 15.83 23.22 -6.92
CA LEU A 156 15.74 23.70 -8.30
C LEU A 156 15.07 22.68 -9.24
N LEU A 157 14.90 21.44 -8.76
CA LEU A 157 14.33 20.34 -9.52
C LEU A 157 12.91 20.64 -10.06
N PRO A 158 11.99 21.25 -9.29
CA PRO A 158 10.63 21.52 -9.78
C PRO A 158 10.63 22.42 -11.02
N GLU A 159 11.34 23.54 -10.97
CA GLU A 159 11.47 24.47 -12.09
C GLU A 159 12.11 23.79 -13.30
N LYS A 160 13.22 23.07 -13.10
CA LYS A 160 13.94 22.37 -14.18
C LYS A 160 13.07 21.34 -14.89
N LEU A 161 12.37 20.48 -14.13
CA LEU A 161 11.55 19.43 -14.71
C LEU A 161 10.28 19.98 -15.36
N ILE A 162 9.56 20.88 -14.71
CA ILE A 162 8.29 21.41 -15.22
C ILE A 162 8.53 22.28 -16.46
N SER A 163 9.65 23.01 -16.51
CA SER A 163 10.07 23.76 -17.70
C SER A 163 10.45 22.84 -18.87
N LYS A 164 11.20 21.76 -18.62
CA LYS A 164 11.59 20.77 -19.64
C LYS A 164 10.42 19.91 -20.12
N TYR A 165 9.52 19.53 -19.22
CA TYR A 165 8.42 18.61 -19.45
C TYR A 165 7.09 19.26 -19.07
N SER A 166 6.55 20.07 -19.97
CA SER A 166 5.32 20.84 -19.73
C SER A 166 4.10 20.01 -19.37
N TRP A 167 4.06 18.72 -19.72
CA TRP A 167 3.00 17.78 -19.36
C TRP A 167 2.92 17.51 -17.85
N ILE A 168 3.98 17.81 -17.07
CA ILE A 168 3.96 17.70 -15.61
C ILE A 168 2.91 18.66 -15.00
N LYS A 169 2.53 19.74 -15.70
CA LYS A 169 1.44 20.63 -15.27
C LYS A 169 0.07 19.95 -15.16
N GLN A 170 -0.06 18.71 -15.64
CA GLN A 170 -1.24 17.85 -15.42
C GLN A 170 -1.26 17.22 -14.02
N TRP A 171 -0.31 17.58 -13.15
CA TRP A 171 -0.25 17.13 -11.77
C TRP A 171 -1.55 17.40 -11.03
N LYS A 172 -2.06 16.38 -10.36
CA LYS A 172 -3.23 16.48 -9.49
C LYS A 172 -2.75 16.52 -8.05
N LEU A 173 -2.86 17.71 -7.45
CA LEU A 173 -2.52 17.92 -6.05
C LEU A 173 -3.47 17.15 -5.13
N GLY A 174 -2.93 16.66 -4.02
CA GLY A 174 -3.69 15.99 -2.97
C GLY A 174 -4.87 16.82 -2.46
N LEU A 175 -5.89 16.13 -1.92
CA LEU A 175 -7.19 16.74 -1.55
C LEU A 175 -7.07 17.92 -0.55
N LYS A 176 -6.00 17.95 0.25
CA LYS A 176 -5.73 19.03 1.21
C LYS A 176 -5.26 20.34 0.56
N PHE A 177 -4.87 20.31 -0.71
CA PHE A 177 -4.41 21.47 -1.48
C PHE A 177 -5.46 21.96 -2.49
N VAL A 178 -6.67 21.40 -2.49
CA VAL A 178 -7.75 21.85 -3.37
C VAL A 178 -8.11 23.30 -3.06
N GLY A 179 -8.08 24.15 -4.09
CA GLY A 179 -8.32 25.59 -3.95
C GLY A 179 -7.05 26.42 -3.68
N ASN A 180 -5.87 25.79 -3.64
CA ASN A 180 -4.61 26.53 -3.63
C ASN A 180 -4.43 27.28 -4.97
N SER A 181 -4.16 28.57 -4.91
CA SER A 181 -3.94 29.44 -6.07
C SER A 181 -2.47 29.57 -6.49
N GLU A 182 -1.57 28.95 -5.73
CA GLU A 182 -0.12 28.96 -6.01
C GLU A 182 0.24 28.15 -7.26
N ASP A 183 1.36 28.51 -7.89
CA ASP A 183 1.89 27.76 -9.02
C ASP A 183 2.41 26.38 -8.56
N LEU A 184 2.29 25.38 -9.44
CA LEU A 184 2.73 24.02 -9.15
C LEU A 184 4.22 23.97 -8.77
N VAL A 185 5.07 24.76 -9.43
CA VAL A 185 6.51 24.84 -9.12
C VAL A 185 6.69 25.29 -7.68
N ASP A 186 5.96 26.32 -7.23
CA ASP A 186 6.05 26.87 -5.87
C ASP A 186 5.60 25.85 -4.83
N ILE A 187 4.46 25.19 -5.07
CA ILE A 187 3.92 24.18 -4.16
C ILE A 187 4.92 23.04 -3.97
N ILE A 188 5.41 22.45 -5.07
CA ILE A 188 6.37 21.33 -5.00
C ILE A 188 7.70 21.79 -4.37
N THR A 189 8.16 23.01 -4.67
CA THR A 189 9.39 23.56 -4.07
C THR A 189 9.24 23.72 -2.55
N LYS A 190 8.08 24.21 -2.07
CA LYS A 190 7.76 24.29 -0.65
C LYS A 190 7.69 22.91 -0.01
N SER A 191 7.07 21.93 -0.67
CA SER A 191 7.00 20.54 -0.21
C SER A 191 8.38 19.90 -0.06
N LEU A 192 9.27 20.05 -1.05
CA LEU A 192 10.65 19.53 -0.97
C LEU A 192 11.46 20.25 0.12
N THR A 193 11.27 21.56 0.27
CA THR A 193 11.91 22.34 1.33
C THR A 193 11.45 21.91 2.72
N LEU A 194 10.14 21.63 2.88
CA LEU A 194 9.58 21.11 4.12
C LEU A 194 10.13 19.74 4.45
N LEU A 195 10.16 18.82 3.46
CA LEU A 195 10.73 17.48 3.63
C LEU A 195 12.18 17.55 4.13
N ARG A 196 13.03 18.35 3.46
CA ARG A 196 14.42 18.56 3.88
C ARG A 196 14.52 19.13 5.29
N LYS A 197 13.73 20.16 5.61
CA LYS A 197 13.73 20.82 6.92
C LYS A 197 13.33 19.86 8.04
N LYS A 198 12.24 19.11 7.88
CA LYS A 198 11.74 18.18 8.90
C LYS A 198 12.71 17.01 9.09
N TRP A 199 13.27 16.46 8.01
CA TRP A 199 14.26 15.40 8.11
C TRP A 199 15.55 15.85 8.80
N ALA A 200 16.06 17.05 8.47
CA ALA A 200 17.23 17.62 9.13
C ALA A 200 16.98 17.83 10.63
N GLY A 201 15.83 18.40 11.00
CA GLY A 201 15.47 18.60 12.40
C GLY A 201 15.38 17.29 13.20
N LEU A 202 14.92 16.19 12.58
CA LEU A 202 14.90 14.87 13.21
C LEU A 202 16.31 14.28 13.35
N ALA A 203 17.14 14.41 12.33
CA ALA A 203 18.53 13.95 12.35
C ALA A 203 19.39 14.64 13.43
N GLU A 204 19.07 15.90 13.77
CA GLU A 204 19.74 16.65 14.84
C GLU A 204 19.36 16.16 16.25
N MET A 205 18.29 15.37 16.40
CA MET A 205 17.83 14.90 17.71
C MET A 205 18.67 13.74 18.24
N ARG A 206 19.05 13.85 19.52
CA ARG A 206 19.98 12.90 20.16
C ARG A 206 19.39 11.51 20.42
N THR A 207 18.11 11.41 20.74
CA THR A 207 17.48 10.15 21.16
C THR A 207 16.42 9.69 20.16
N ALA A 208 16.26 8.38 20.04
CA ALA A 208 15.20 7.79 19.22
C ALA A 208 13.80 8.18 19.73
N GLU A 209 13.63 8.32 21.04
CA GLU A 209 12.38 8.77 21.65
C GLU A 209 12.01 10.20 21.26
N ALA A 210 12.97 11.13 21.26
CA ALA A 210 12.72 12.51 20.81
C ALA A 210 12.33 12.56 19.33
N ARG A 211 13.01 11.77 18.48
CA ARG A 211 12.64 11.63 17.06
C ARG A 211 11.24 11.06 16.90
N GLN A 212 10.88 10.07 17.71
CA GLN A 212 9.56 9.46 17.66
C GLN A 212 8.47 10.46 18.04
N ILE A 213 8.65 11.26 19.10
CA ILE A 213 7.70 12.30 19.51
C ILE A 213 7.55 13.35 18.39
N ALA A 214 8.65 13.80 17.81
CA ALA A 214 8.61 14.78 16.72
C ALA A 214 7.98 14.22 15.43
N CYS A 215 8.16 12.93 15.14
CA CYS A 215 7.43 12.25 14.08
C CYS A 215 5.93 12.16 14.39
N ASP A 216 5.54 11.87 15.63
CA ASP A 216 4.14 11.81 16.03
C ASP A 216 3.46 13.19 15.86
N GLU A 217 4.15 14.28 16.18
CA GLU A 217 3.67 15.65 15.96
C GLU A 217 3.56 16.03 14.47
N LEU A 218 4.41 15.45 13.62
CA LEU A 218 4.40 15.68 12.18
C LEU A 218 3.28 14.91 11.47
N PHE A 219 3.00 13.68 11.90
CA PHE A 219 2.03 12.78 11.27
C PHE A 219 0.65 12.85 11.94
N THR A 220 0.06 14.05 11.88
CA THR A 220 -1.20 14.41 12.55
C THR A 220 -2.38 14.59 11.60
N ASN A 221 -2.26 14.15 10.34
CA ASN A 221 -3.26 14.30 9.29
C ASN A 221 -3.56 15.77 8.90
N GLU A 222 -2.59 16.65 9.13
CA GLU A 222 -2.60 18.06 8.77
C GLU A 222 -1.78 18.34 7.51
N GLU A 223 -1.88 19.57 6.99
CA GLU A 223 -1.32 19.98 5.69
C GLU A 223 0.18 19.63 5.52
N GLU A 224 0.99 19.81 6.58
CA GLU A 224 2.41 19.48 6.54
C GLU A 224 2.65 18.02 6.15
N GLU A 225 1.91 17.08 6.74
CA GLU A 225 2.02 15.64 6.43
C GLU A 225 1.77 15.37 4.94
N TYR A 226 0.69 15.94 4.39
CA TYR A 226 0.32 15.74 2.99
C TYR A 226 1.28 16.42 2.02
N SER A 227 1.90 17.53 2.44
CA SER A 227 2.96 18.20 1.68
C SER A 227 4.18 17.29 1.51
N LEU A 228 4.52 16.48 2.52
CA LEU A 228 5.60 15.49 2.39
C LEU A 228 5.29 14.44 1.31
N TYR A 229 4.03 14.02 1.19
CA TYR A 229 3.65 13.05 0.17
C TYR A 229 3.74 13.62 -1.24
N GLU A 230 3.39 14.89 -1.45
CA GLU A 230 3.57 15.54 -2.74
C GLU A 230 5.06 15.67 -3.10
N ALA A 231 5.93 15.97 -2.13
CA ALA A 231 7.39 15.93 -2.33
C ALA A 231 7.88 14.54 -2.76
N VAL A 232 7.47 13.48 -2.06
CA VAL A 232 7.91 12.11 -2.38
C VAL A 232 7.35 11.62 -3.71
N LYS A 233 6.07 11.89 -4.02
CA LYS A 233 5.49 11.59 -5.33
C LYS A 233 6.28 12.30 -6.44
N PHE A 234 6.71 13.54 -6.23
CA PHE A 234 7.47 14.29 -7.22
C PHE A 234 8.88 13.70 -7.44
N LEU A 235 9.53 13.27 -6.35
CA LEU A 235 10.79 12.52 -6.41
C LEU A 235 10.64 11.19 -7.18
N MET A 236 9.53 10.48 -6.95
CA MET A 236 9.20 9.27 -7.71
C MET A 236 9.02 9.58 -9.20
N LEU A 237 8.32 10.66 -9.56
CA LEU A 237 8.19 11.08 -10.96
C LEU A 237 9.56 11.42 -11.58
N ASN A 238 10.39 12.20 -10.88
CA ASN A 238 11.75 12.50 -11.34
C ASN A 238 12.54 11.22 -11.61
N ARG A 239 12.52 10.28 -10.67
CA ARG A 239 13.26 9.02 -10.81
C ARG A 239 12.73 8.17 -11.96
N ALA A 240 11.42 8.17 -12.19
CA ALA A 240 10.80 7.50 -13.33
C ALA A 240 11.25 8.13 -14.66
N ILE A 241 11.31 9.46 -14.75
CA ILE A 241 11.83 10.17 -15.94
C ILE A 241 13.28 9.79 -16.20
N GLU A 242 14.14 9.80 -15.18
CA GLU A 242 15.56 9.42 -15.32
C GLU A 242 15.71 7.98 -15.84
N LEU A 243 14.97 7.03 -15.25
CA LEU A 243 14.99 5.62 -15.65
C LEU A 243 14.47 5.41 -17.07
N TYR A 244 13.43 6.15 -17.46
CA TYR A 244 12.90 6.11 -18.83
C TYR A 244 13.91 6.68 -19.83
N ASP A 245 14.46 7.87 -19.55
CA ASP A 245 15.47 8.51 -20.38
C ASP A 245 16.73 7.65 -20.54
N ASP A 246 17.17 6.97 -19.47
CA ASP A 246 18.33 6.08 -19.50
C ASP A 246 18.05 4.83 -20.33
N LYS A 247 16.85 4.23 -20.22
CA LYS A 247 16.39 3.13 -21.07
C LYS A 247 16.36 3.55 -22.54
N GLU A 248 15.82 4.71 -22.87
CA GLU A 248 15.75 5.23 -24.26
C GLU A 248 17.15 5.49 -24.84
N LYS A 249 18.13 5.80 -23.99
CA LYS A 249 19.55 5.94 -24.38
C LYS A 249 20.29 4.61 -24.44
N GLY A 250 19.61 3.48 -24.23
CA GLY A 250 20.21 2.14 -24.23
C GLY A 250 21.15 1.87 -23.05
N LYS A 251 21.02 2.62 -21.95
CA LYS A 251 21.75 2.34 -20.71
C LYS A 251 21.10 1.21 -19.94
N GLU A 252 21.89 0.58 -19.08
CA GLU A 252 21.37 -0.41 -18.14
C GLU A 252 20.44 0.26 -17.12
N VAL A 253 19.26 -0.34 -16.93
CA VAL A 253 18.25 0.10 -15.97
C VAL A 253 17.80 -1.09 -15.13
N PRO A 254 17.40 -0.89 -13.86
CA PRO A 254 16.86 -1.95 -13.03
C PRO A 254 15.61 -2.58 -13.66
N PHE A 255 15.47 -3.90 -13.56
CA PHE A 255 14.39 -4.63 -14.24
C PHE A 255 12.98 -4.17 -13.84
N PHE A 256 12.78 -3.70 -12.60
CA PHE A 256 11.48 -3.17 -12.17
C PHE A 256 11.03 -1.97 -13.03
N SER A 257 11.95 -1.16 -13.56
CA SER A 257 11.58 -0.01 -14.40
C SER A 257 11.07 -0.47 -15.76
N VAL A 258 11.60 -1.58 -16.28
CA VAL A 258 11.08 -2.25 -17.48
C VAL A 258 9.65 -2.70 -17.23
N LEU A 259 9.38 -3.34 -16.08
CA LEU A 259 8.02 -3.75 -15.69
C LEU A 259 7.09 -2.55 -15.48
N LEU A 260 7.58 -1.47 -14.85
CA LEU A 260 6.83 -0.24 -14.60
C LEU A 260 6.29 0.35 -15.91
N PHE A 261 7.16 0.42 -16.93
CA PHE A 261 6.86 0.96 -18.25
C PHE A 261 6.32 -0.06 -19.27
N ALA A 262 6.20 -1.34 -18.90
CA ALA A 262 5.55 -2.35 -19.73
C ALA A 262 4.02 -2.39 -19.53
N ARG A 263 3.51 -1.70 -18.50
CA ARG A 263 2.06 -1.58 -18.25
C ARG A 263 1.42 -0.69 -19.32
N ASP A 264 0.30 -1.14 -19.87
CA ASP A 264 -0.52 -0.43 -20.86
C ASP A 264 -0.99 0.97 -20.41
N THR A 265 -1.12 1.17 -19.10
CA THR A 265 -1.51 2.44 -18.47
C THR A 265 -0.32 3.28 -18.00
N SER A 266 0.92 2.85 -18.22
CA SER A 266 2.13 3.52 -17.72
C SER A 266 3.30 3.38 -18.70
N ASN A 267 3.07 3.40 -20.02
CA ASN A 267 4.14 3.17 -21.01
C ASN A 267 5.24 4.24 -21.02
N ASP A 268 4.95 5.42 -20.50
CA ASP A 268 5.86 6.57 -20.42
C ASP A 268 5.63 7.34 -19.10
N PRO A 269 6.56 8.24 -18.69
CA PRO A 269 6.43 8.99 -17.43
C PRO A 269 5.17 9.87 -17.36
N GLY A 270 4.65 10.34 -18.50
CA GLY A 270 3.42 11.11 -18.55
C GLY A 270 2.17 10.25 -18.27
N GLN A 271 2.15 9.02 -18.77
CA GLN A 271 1.12 8.03 -18.42
C GLN A 271 1.21 7.60 -16.96
N LEU A 272 2.43 7.35 -16.45
CA LEU A 272 2.65 7.10 -15.03
C LEU A 272 2.07 8.23 -14.17
N LEU A 273 2.33 9.50 -14.54
CA LEU A 273 1.77 10.64 -13.83
C LEU A 273 0.24 10.64 -13.85
N ARG A 274 -0.38 10.61 -15.03
CA ARG A 274 -1.83 10.78 -15.17
C ARG A 274 -2.64 9.63 -14.56
N ASN A 275 -2.19 8.41 -14.81
CA ASN A 275 -2.97 7.21 -14.55
C ASN A 275 -2.66 6.59 -13.19
N HIS A 276 -1.48 6.87 -12.62
CA HIS A 276 -1.03 6.25 -11.36
C HIS A 276 -0.72 7.30 -10.29
N LEU A 277 0.33 8.12 -10.44
CA LEU A 277 0.74 9.06 -9.38
C LEU A 277 -0.34 10.09 -9.02
N ASN A 278 -1.13 10.57 -10.00
CA ASN A 278 -2.28 11.45 -9.75
C ASN A 278 -3.44 10.74 -9.03
N GLN A 279 -3.45 9.41 -8.97
CA GLN A 279 -4.46 8.62 -8.25
C GLN A 279 -4.03 8.35 -6.81
N VAL A 280 -2.72 8.35 -6.54
CA VAL A 280 -2.13 8.22 -5.19
C VAL A 280 -2.60 9.36 -4.31
N GLY A 281 -3.34 9.00 -3.25
CA GLY A 281 -3.99 9.94 -2.33
C GLY A 281 -5.44 10.30 -2.68
N HIS A 282 -5.95 9.87 -3.83
CA HIS A 282 -7.31 10.16 -4.28
C HIS A 282 -8.17 8.90 -4.39
N THR A 283 -7.83 8.00 -5.29
CA THR A 283 -8.66 6.85 -5.69
C THR A 283 -7.94 5.51 -5.48
N GLY A 284 -6.60 5.51 -5.34
CA GLY A 284 -5.81 4.31 -5.06
C GLY A 284 -4.51 4.63 -4.33
N GLY A 285 -3.87 3.59 -3.77
CA GLY A 285 -2.52 3.66 -3.21
C GLY A 285 -1.45 3.29 -4.25
N LEU A 286 -0.21 3.10 -3.79
CA LEU A 286 0.87 2.59 -4.63
C LEU A 286 0.65 1.13 -5.01
N GLU A 287 0.90 0.79 -6.27
CA GLU A 287 0.99 -0.60 -6.72
C GLU A 287 2.34 -1.23 -6.32
N GLN A 288 2.42 -2.57 -6.38
CA GLN A 288 3.62 -3.31 -5.97
C GLN A 288 4.89 -2.88 -6.74
N VAL A 289 4.79 -2.66 -8.05
CA VAL A 289 5.92 -2.20 -8.87
C VAL A 289 6.36 -0.77 -8.50
N GLU A 290 5.44 0.04 -7.97
CA GLU A 290 5.70 1.42 -7.57
C GLU A 290 6.36 1.52 -6.19
N MET A 291 6.32 0.45 -5.38
CA MET A 291 7.13 0.35 -4.16
C MET A 291 8.64 0.34 -4.47
N PHE A 292 9.06 -0.26 -5.60
CA PHE A 292 10.43 -0.13 -6.08
C PHE A 292 10.76 1.32 -6.44
N LEU A 293 9.85 2.00 -7.15
CA LEU A 293 10.05 3.40 -7.51
C LEU A 293 10.15 4.29 -6.27
N LEU A 294 9.32 4.04 -5.25
CA LEU A 294 9.41 4.71 -3.95
C LEU A 294 10.78 4.48 -3.31
N ALA A 295 11.22 3.23 -3.18
CA ALA A 295 12.52 2.87 -2.62
C ALA A 295 13.67 3.63 -3.31
N TYR A 296 13.66 3.68 -4.66
CA TYR A 296 14.65 4.44 -5.43
C TYR A 296 14.54 5.96 -5.27
N ALA A 297 13.33 6.49 -5.10
CA ALA A 297 13.11 7.92 -4.93
C ALA A 297 13.65 8.44 -3.60
N VAL A 298 13.44 7.71 -2.50
CA VAL A 298 13.93 8.09 -1.17
C VAL A 298 15.26 7.43 -0.78
N ARG A 299 15.81 6.57 -1.63
CA ARG A 299 17.05 5.80 -1.41
C ARG A 299 17.04 5.02 -0.09
N HIS A 300 15.95 4.31 0.15
CA HIS A 300 15.79 3.41 1.30
C HIS A 300 15.47 2.01 0.81
N THR A 301 15.99 1.02 1.53
CA THR A 301 15.60 -0.37 1.35
C THR A 301 14.31 -0.61 2.11
N ILE A 302 13.23 -0.93 1.42
CA ILE A 302 11.93 -1.19 2.04
C ILE A 302 11.75 -2.70 2.15
N GLN A 303 11.86 -3.24 3.36
CA GLN A 303 11.58 -4.64 3.67
C GLN A 303 10.12 -4.78 4.10
N VAL A 304 9.34 -5.63 3.43
CA VAL A 304 7.90 -5.79 3.71
C VAL A 304 7.58 -7.25 4.05
N TYR A 305 7.04 -7.48 5.24
CA TYR A 305 6.37 -8.74 5.59
C TYR A 305 4.99 -8.78 4.94
N ARG A 306 4.84 -9.51 3.82
CA ARG A 306 3.56 -9.69 3.12
C ARG A 306 2.82 -10.88 3.73
N LEU A 307 1.97 -10.61 4.71
CA LEU A 307 1.34 -11.68 5.51
C LEU A 307 0.40 -12.56 4.67
N SER A 308 -0.23 -12.00 3.63
CA SER A 308 -1.02 -12.77 2.65
C SER A 308 -0.19 -13.80 1.86
N LYS A 309 1.13 -13.67 1.88
CA LYS A 309 2.12 -14.52 1.21
C LYS A 309 2.88 -15.42 2.18
N TYR A 310 2.39 -15.59 3.41
CA TYR A 310 2.95 -16.54 4.36
C TYR A 310 3.07 -17.94 3.75
N ASN A 311 4.14 -18.68 4.10
CA ASN A 311 4.57 -19.95 3.47
C ASN A 311 4.98 -19.88 2.00
N THR A 312 5.31 -18.69 1.48
CA THR A 312 5.92 -18.54 0.15
C THR A 312 7.22 -17.74 0.23
N GLU A 313 8.02 -17.76 -0.83
CA GLU A 313 9.23 -16.94 -0.94
C GLU A 313 8.94 -15.42 -0.88
N GLU A 314 7.72 -15.01 -1.22
CA GLU A 314 7.28 -13.61 -1.17
C GLU A 314 6.87 -13.14 0.23
N PHE A 315 6.92 -14.00 1.25
CA PHE A 315 6.55 -13.63 2.63
C PHE A 315 7.34 -12.40 3.11
N ILE A 316 8.62 -12.32 2.76
CA ILE A 316 9.41 -11.10 2.90
C ILE A 316 9.82 -10.65 1.50
N THR A 317 9.33 -9.49 1.07
CA THR A 317 9.75 -8.87 -0.18
C THR A 317 10.58 -7.63 0.14
N ILE A 318 11.73 -7.47 -0.53
CA ILE A 318 12.62 -6.34 -0.34
C ILE A 318 12.62 -5.47 -1.60
N TYR A 319 12.44 -4.16 -1.40
CA TYR A 319 12.41 -3.17 -2.47
C TYR A 319 13.60 -2.21 -2.30
N PRO A 320 14.54 -2.14 -3.27
CA PRO A 320 14.71 -3.05 -4.41
C PRO A 320 15.30 -4.40 -4.01
N THR A 321 15.23 -5.40 -4.91
CA THR A 321 15.72 -6.77 -4.66
C THR A 321 17.18 -6.81 -4.25
N ASP A 322 18.02 -6.03 -4.94
CA ASP A 322 19.46 -5.91 -4.69
C ASP A 322 19.81 -4.46 -4.33
N PRO A 323 19.56 -4.02 -3.08
CA PRO A 323 19.76 -2.64 -2.69
C PRO A 323 21.25 -2.29 -2.53
N PRO A 324 21.64 -1.04 -2.82
CA PRO A 324 22.94 -0.53 -2.40
C PRO A 324 23.14 -0.71 -0.89
N ARG A 325 24.34 -1.12 -0.48
CA ARG A 325 24.65 -1.46 0.93
C ARG A 325 24.53 -0.28 1.90
N ASP A 326 24.64 0.93 1.38
CA ASP A 326 24.55 2.19 2.12
C ASP A 326 23.11 2.68 2.31
N TRP A 327 22.11 2.04 1.69
CA TRP A 327 20.71 2.45 1.87
C TRP A 327 20.17 1.99 3.23
N PRO A 328 19.63 2.91 4.06
CA PRO A 328 18.98 2.54 5.31
C PRO A 328 17.78 1.62 5.04
N VAL A 329 17.56 0.66 5.95
CA VAL A 329 16.46 -0.30 5.85
C VAL A 329 15.28 0.16 6.69
N VAL A 330 14.11 0.25 6.08
CA VAL A 330 12.83 0.38 6.80
C VAL A 330 12.06 -0.92 6.67
N THR A 331 11.44 -1.36 7.78
CA THR A 331 10.62 -2.57 7.80
C THR A 331 9.15 -2.21 7.94
N LEU A 332 8.30 -2.81 7.12
CA LEU A 332 6.84 -2.67 7.11
C LEU A 332 6.18 -4.06 7.19
N ILE A 333 4.90 -4.08 7.55
CA ILE A 333 4.02 -5.26 7.47
C ILE A 333 2.89 -4.91 6.50
N ALA A 334 2.58 -5.79 5.55
CA ALA A 334 1.47 -5.64 4.62
C ALA A 334 0.51 -6.83 4.78
N GLU A 335 -0.71 -6.57 5.23
CA GLU A 335 -1.76 -7.60 5.32
C GLU A 335 -2.33 -7.94 3.94
N ASP A 336 -2.37 -6.94 3.07
CA ASP A 336 -2.62 -7.06 1.64
C ASP A 336 -1.75 -6.02 0.90
N ASP A 337 -1.87 -5.93 -0.43
CA ASP A 337 -1.02 -5.04 -1.22
C ASP A 337 -1.36 -3.53 -1.03
N ARG A 338 -2.30 -3.17 -0.16
CA ARG A 338 -2.78 -1.79 0.05
C ARG A 338 -2.59 -1.27 1.47
N HIS A 339 -2.62 -2.15 2.47
CA HIS A 339 -2.61 -1.78 3.88
C HIS A 339 -1.28 -2.15 4.55
N TYR A 340 -0.52 -1.12 4.89
CA TYR A 340 0.79 -1.23 5.53
C TYR A 340 0.71 -0.84 7.00
N ASN A 341 1.38 -1.58 7.86
CA ASN A 341 1.62 -1.26 9.27
C ASN A 341 3.12 -1.22 9.55
N ILE A 342 3.50 -0.68 10.70
CA ILE A 342 4.90 -0.50 11.07
C ILE A 342 5.24 -1.40 12.27
N PRO A 343 6.09 -2.42 12.13
CA PRO A 343 6.69 -3.10 13.28
C PRO A 343 7.71 -2.19 13.97
N VAL A 344 7.67 -2.15 15.30
CA VAL A 344 8.58 -1.35 16.14
C VAL A 344 9.07 -2.20 17.32
N ARG A 345 10.13 -1.71 18.00
CA ARG A 345 10.81 -2.38 19.13
C ARG A 345 11.41 -3.74 18.74
N VAL A 346 12.66 -3.70 18.26
CA VAL A 346 13.40 -4.92 17.90
C VAL A 346 13.60 -5.77 19.16
N CYS A 347 13.27 -7.05 19.09
CA CYS A 347 13.53 -8.02 20.15
C CYS A 347 15.06 -8.11 20.37
N GLU A 348 15.53 -7.91 21.60
CA GLU A 348 16.90 -8.30 21.95
C GLU A 348 16.96 -9.83 22.00
N GLU A 349 17.79 -10.45 21.17
CA GLU A 349 18.11 -11.88 21.29
C GLU A 349 18.80 -12.11 22.64
N THR A 350 18.01 -12.44 23.66
CA THR A 350 18.55 -13.04 24.87
C THR A 350 18.83 -14.50 24.56
N SER A 351 20.07 -14.77 24.13
CA SER A 351 20.62 -16.12 24.17
C SER A 351 20.63 -16.57 25.63
N LEU A 352 19.68 -17.43 26.01
CA LEU A 352 19.65 -18.11 27.31
C LEU A 352 20.63 -19.28 27.35
#